data_AF-A0A291RIG2-F1
#
_entry.id   AF-A0A291RIG2-F1
#
_cell.length_a   1.000
_cell.length_b   1.000
_cell.length_c   1.000
_cell.angle_alpha   90.00
_cell.angle_beta   90.00
_cell.angle_gamma   90.00
#
_symmetry.space_group_name_H-M   'P 1'
#
loop_
_entity.id
_entity.type
_entity.pdbx_description
1 polymer ?
#
loop_
_entity_poly.entity_id
_entity_poly.type
_entity_poly.pdbx_seq_one_letter_code
_entity_poly.pdbx_strand_id
1 'polypeptide(L)'
;MLTDFARFYRLQVASWYARTIGEAALLREEADSLAAIWQHRREWAGHWQYLDQTCQRCADDQHYGDNVIDDYRAESDFTATMKARSLEQARQLNDEHRHATSISTAAAGSAVYGMPYEAIYTVRGRGEQSYMPVTSWWKARQWLIEQTCTHPGERVDVDITWQDLRRGGKYTLMSGRNADPGALRDELTRLDTLLGGRRQIDGTVWVDELHYEVLCDDYRDQMLAQHNPWGFRHRFEHQLRADDLRDQILDFAHRAGINHSADHLAVIDAAVTRANLYALEPADRTWLDDIVDHAEYSLRQRKNDGVHVEYPNPNSPVSTIRVGQDNNDTTRPWYAEEHTVVGHDGRSGTRITSLGRYHTCQDLIDSLPRHDTGHRHRSESTAAQPIRARATATLRRFDGDITALQNDLNTCRQLRSCITTRRPFTVTTGSDRAETSTLTADPAVPRNSQPKPHATQLPEAELPRPMAETQHRRPSGRARHRRRL
;
A
#
# COMPACT_ATOMS: atom_id res chain seq x y z
N MET A 1 28.11 4.31 -0.99
CA MET A 1 29.03 3.49 -0.18
C MET A 1 28.27 2.46 0.62
N LEU A 2 27.44 2.82 1.61
CA LEU A 2 26.72 1.83 2.43
C LEU A 2 25.83 0.90 1.59
N THR A 3 25.06 1.44 0.63
CA THR A 3 24.26 0.67 -0.33
C THR A 3 25.12 -0.30 -1.16
N ASP A 4 26.23 0.21 -1.71
CA ASP A 4 27.14 -0.56 -2.56
C ASP A 4 27.85 -1.66 -1.76
N PHE A 5 28.15 -1.40 -0.48
CA PHE A 5 28.71 -2.40 0.42
C PHE A 5 27.68 -3.49 0.74
N ALA A 6 26.42 -3.13 1.00
CA ALA A 6 25.36 -4.12 1.18
C ALA A 6 25.22 -5.03 -0.04
N ARG A 7 25.28 -4.47 -1.26
CA ARG A 7 25.29 -5.26 -2.50
C ARG A 7 26.53 -6.15 -2.61
N PHE A 8 27.72 -5.61 -2.35
CA PHE A 8 28.98 -6.37 -2.31
C PHE A 8 28.89 -7.57 -1.35
N TYR A 9 28.46 -7.34 -0.10
CA TYR A 9 28.31 -8.38 0.91
C TYR A 9 27.33 -9.47 0.45
N ARG A 10 26.18 -9.09 -0.11
CA ARG A 10 25.19 -10.04 -0.63
C ARG A 10 25.74 -10.85 -1.80
N LEU A 11 26.49 -10.26 -2.72
CA LEU A 11 27.15 -10.97 -3.82
C LEU A 11 28.21 -11.96 -3.33
N GLN A 12 29.00 -11.58 -2.32
CA GLN A 12 29.96 -12.50 -1.69
C GLN A 12 29.26 -13.71 -1.08
N VAL A 13 28.21 -13.48 -0.29
CA VAL A 13 27.38 -14.54 0.27
C VAL A 13 26.75 -15.38 -0.85
N ALA A 14 26.18 -14.76 -1.88
CA ALA A 14 25.56 -15.45 -3.01
C ALA A 14 26.54 -16.35 -3.76
N SER A 15 27.83 -16.01 -3.80
CA SER A 15 28.86 -16.85 -4.42
C SER A 15 29.07 -18.18 -3.69
N TRP A 16 28.76 -18.26 -2.39
CA TRP A 16 28.80 -19.50 -1.62
C TRP A 16 27.62 -20.42 -1.93
N TYR A 17 26.50 -19.86 -2.38
CA TYR A 17 25.28 -20.57 -2.76
C TYR A 17 25.12 -20.70 -4.29
N ALA A 18 26.16 -20.36 -5.06
CA ALA A 18 26.17 -20.48 -6.50
C ALA A 18 26.04 -21.95 -6.94
N ARG A 19 25.30 -22.17 -8.02
CA ARG A 19 25.00 -23.52 -8.53
C ARG A 19 26.11 -24.09 -9.39
N THR A 20 26.90 -23.20 -9.99
CA THR A 20 27.99 -23.55 -10.88
C THR A 20 29.24 -22.76 -10.53
N ILE A 21 30.40 -23.31 -10.88
CA ILE A 21 31.69 -22.62 -10.73
C ILE A 21 31.70 -21.31 -11.55
N GLY A 22 31.09 -21.31 -12.74
CA GLY A 22 30.98 -20.12 -13.59
C GLY A 22 30.12 -19.02 -12.95
N GLU A 23 28.97 -19.39 -12.36
CA GLU A 23 28.13 -18.45 -11.60
C GLU A 23 28.88 -17.88 -10.39
N ALA A 24 29.59 -18.73 -9.64
CA ALA A 24 30.39 -18.30 -8.49
C ALA A 24 31.47 -17.30 -8.91
N ALA A 25 32.14 -17.55 -10.05
CA ALA A 25 33.15 -16.66 -10.60
C ALA A 25 32.56 -15.30 -11.02
N LEU A 26 31.42 -15.29 -11.74
CA LEU A 26 30.74 -14.06 -12.15
C LEU A 26 30.30 -13.22 -10.95
N LEU A 27 29.72 -13.84 -9.93
CA LEU A 27 29.28 -13.14 -8.71
C LEU A 27 30.46 -12.52 -7.95
N ARG A 28 31.61 -13.22 -7.89
CA ARG A 28 32.83 -12.69 -7.27
C ARG A 28 33.44 -11.57 -8.10
N GLU A 29 33.50 -11.71 -9.43
CA GLU A 29 34.00 -10.66 -10.32
C GLU A 29 33.17 -9.37 -10.19
N GLU A 30 31.84 -9.49 -10.08
CA GLU A 30 30.97 -8.34 -9.82
C GLU A 30 31.22 -7.72 -8.44
N ALA A 31 31.36 -8.55 -7.40
CA ALA A 31 31.70 -8.09 -6.05
C ALA A 31 33.06 -7.36 -6.03
N ASP A 32 34.08 -7.93 -6.66
CA ASP A 32 35.42 -7.36 -6.76
C ASP A 32 35.42 -6.04 -7.54
N SER A 33 34.62 -5.96 -8.60
CA SER A 33 34.44 -4.71 -9.37
C SER A 33 33.81 -3.60 -8.51
N LEU A 34 32.82 -3.93 -7.68
CA LEU A 34 32.24 -2.97 -6.73
C LEU A 34 33.27 -2.55 -5.65
N ALA A 35 34.02 -3.51 -5.11
CA ALA A 35 35.04 -3.23 -4.12
C ALA A 35 36.15 -2.32 -4.68
N ALA A 36 36.61 -2.56 -5.91
CA ALA A 36 37.66 -1.77 -6.56
C ALA A 36 37.29 -0.28 -6.67
N ILE A 37 36.02 0.04 -6.99
CA ILE A 37 35.54 1.44 -7.07
C ILE A 37 35.79 2.19 -5.77
N TRP A 38 35.57 1.53 -4.62
CA TRP A 38 35.69 2.14 -3.30
C TRP A 38 37.10 2.08 -2.74
N GLN A 39 37.85 1.02 -3.03
CA GLN A 39 39.25 0.88 -2.63
C GLN A 39 40.17 1.89 -3.34
N HIS A 40 39.84 2.30 -4.57
CA HIS A 40 40.61 3.34 -5.28
C HIS A 40 40.29 4.77 -4.83
N ARG A 41 39.23 4.98 -4.05
CA ARG A 41 38.88 6.29 -3.47
C ARG A 41 39.53 6.44 -2.10
N ARG A 42 40.70 7.10 -2.04
CA ARG A 42 41.54 7.25 -0.83
C ARG A 42 40.78 7.67 0.44
N GLU A 43 39.75 8.50 0.27
CA GLU A 43 38.90 9.02 1.35
C GLU A 43 38.03 7.93 2.02
N TRP A 44 37.67 6.88 1.27
CA TRP A 44 36.69 5.88 1.67
C TRP A 44 37.27 4.45 1.77
N ALA A 45 38.46 4.21 1.22
CA ALA A 45 39.12 2.91 1.23
C ALA A 45 39.30 2.35 2.66
N GLY A 46 39.73 3.19 3.61
CA GLY A 46 39.88 2.79 5.01
C GLY A 46 38.54 2.43 5.67
N HIS A 47 37.46 3.13 5.32
CA HIS A 47 36.12 2.83 5.81
C HIS A 47 35.56 1.53 5.22
N TRP A 48 35.79 1.28 3.93
CA TRP A 48 35.41 0.02 3.27
C TRP A 48 36.11 -1.18 3.90
N GLN A 49 37.43 -1.10 4.10
CA GLN A 49 38.21 -2.16 4.76
C GLN A 49 37.76 -2.39 6.20
N TYR A 50 37.46 -1.32 6.94
CA TYR A 50 36.94 -1.45 8.29
C TYR A 50 35.58 -2.16 8.31
N LEU A 51 34.67 -1.79 7.42
CA LEU A 51 33.34 -2.39 7.31
C LEU A 51 33.41 -3.89 6.93
N ASP A 52 34.29 -4.25 5.99
CA ASP A 52 34.56 -5.64 5.60
C ASP A 52 35.10 -6.49 6.76
N GLN A 53 36.15 -6.01 7.43
CA GLN A 53 36.70 -6.67 8.62
C GLN A 53 35.67 -6.79 9.75
N THR A 54 34.83 -5.78 9.91
CA THR A 54 33.78 -5.77 10.95
C THR A 54 32.68 -6.78 10.62
N CYS A 55 32.30 -6.92 9.35
CA CYS A 55 31.37 -7.96 8.91
C CYS A 55 31.91 -9.35 9.22
N GLN A 56 33.20 -9.60 8.96
CA GLN A 56 33.85 -10.87 9.29
C GLN A 56 33.83 -11.13 10.80
N ARG A 57 34.19 -10.14 11.63
CA ARG A 57 34.19 -10.27 13.09
C ARG A 57 32.80 -10.50 13.67
N CYS A 58 31.77 -9.84 13.14
CA CYS A 58 30.38 -10.05 13.53
C CYS A 58 29.84 -11.43 13.08
N ALA A 59 30.40 -12.02 12.02
CA ALA A 59 30.07 -13.39 11.64
C ALA A 59 30.65 -14.42 12.63
N ASP A 60 31.85 -14.14 13.16
CA ASP A 60 32.54 -15.01 14.13
C ASP A 60 32.03 -14.83 15.57
N ASP A 61 31.63 -13.61 15.96
CA ASP A 61 31.10 -13.28 17.31
C ASP A 61 29.89 -12.32 17.21
N GLN A 62 28.72 -12.82 17.63
CA GLN A 62 27.45 -12.07 17.62
C GLN A 62 27.47 -10.83 18.52
N HIS A 63 28.24 -10.84 19.61
CA HIS A 63 28.32 -9.73 20.56
C HIS A 63 29.46 -8.76 20.23
N TYR A 64 30.15 -8.97 19.11
CA TYR A 64 31.27 -8.14 18.69
C TYR A 64 30.85 -6.67 18.57
N GLY A 65 31.48 -5.82 19.40
CA GLY A 65 31.33 -4.38 19.35
C GLY A 65 30.23 -3.78 20.23
N ASP A 66 29.57 -4.55 21.12
CA ASP A 66 28.45 -4.04 21.95
C ASP A 66 28.92 -2.93 22.88
N ASN A 67 30.14 -3.05 23.40
CA ASN A 67 30.77 -2.01 24.22
C ASN A 67 31.50 -0.95 23.38
N VAL A 68 31.95 -1.32 22.18
CA VAL A 68 32.80 -0.47 21.31
C VAL A 68 31.97 0.59 20.58
N ILE A 69 30.70 0.31 20.31
CA ILE A 69 29.81 1.26 19.63
C ILE A 69 29.53 2.49 20.49
N ASP A 70 29.38 2.30 21.80
CA ASP A 70 29.10 3.38 22.74
C ASP A 70 30.35 4.24 22.96
N ASP A 71 31.54 3.61 22.95
CA ASP A 71 32.82 4.33 22.94
C ASP A 71 32.96 5.23 21.69
N TYR A 72 32.65 4.71 20.48
CA TYR A 72 32.68 5.53 19.26
C TYR A 72 31.60 6.61 19.22
N ARG A 73 30.45 6.42 19.88
CA ARG A 73 29.40 7.44 19.98
C ARG A 73 29.75 8.53 20.99
N ALA A 74 30.57 8.23 21.99
CA ALA A 74 31.10 9.20 22.92
C ALA A 74 32.17 10.09 22.28
N GLU A 75 32.88 9.57 21.28
CA GLU A 75 33.82 10.33 20.45
C GLU A 75 33.08 11.20 19.40
N SER A 76 33.47 12.47 19.29
CA SER A 76 32.80 13.45 18.40
C SER A 76 33.48 13.61 17.04
N ASP A 77 34.51 12.83 16.74
CA ASP A 77 35.21 12.94 15.46
C ASP A 77 34.47 12.22 14.32
N PHE A 78 34.72 12.68 13.10
CA PHE A 78 34.08 12.12 11.89
C PHE A 78 34.41 10.63 11.69
N THR A 79 35.60 10.19 12.09
CA THR A 79 36.08 8.82 11.88
C THR A 79 35.37 7.84 12.81
N ALA A 80 35.20 8.19 14.09
CA ALA A 80 34.46 7.47 15.10
C ALA A 80 32.98 7.37 14.72
N THR A 81 32.38 8.47 14.28
CA THR A 81 31.00 8.49 13.75
C THR A 81 30.83 7.50 12.57
N MET A 82 31.78 7.50 11.64
CA MET A 82 31.76 6.58 10.49
C MET A 82 32.01 5.12 10.88
N LYS A 83 32.89 4.85 11.86
CA LYS A 83 33.13 3.50 12.39
C LYS A 83 31.90 2.96 13.13
N ALA A 84 31.24 3.79 13.94
CA ALA A 84 29.98 3.43 14.60
C ALA A 84 28.91 3.02 13.57
N ARG A 85 28.71 3.83 12.52
CA ARG A 85 27.78 3.50 11.42
C ARG A 85 28.17 2.23 10.67
N SER A 86 29.47 2.00 10.46
CA SER A 86 29.95 0.79 9.80
C SER A 86 29.69 -0.45 10.66
N LEU A 87 29.88 -0.36 11.99
CA LEU A 87 29.57 -1.44 12.92
C LEU A 87 28.07 -1.73 12.98
N GLU A 88 27.21 -0.71 12.99
CA GLU A 88 25.75 -0.87 12.90
C GLU A 88 25.35 -1.58 11.59
N GLN A 89 25.93 -1.16 10.46
CA GLN A 89 25.65 -1.79 9.18
C GLN A 89 26.14 -3.26 9.14
N ALA A 90 27.35 -3.54 9.62
CA ALA A 90 27.89 -4.90 9.66
C ALA A 90 27.04 -5.84 10.52
N ARG A 91 26.53 -5.35 11.65
CA ARG A 91 25.58 -6.09 12.51
C ARG A 91 24.29 -6.36 11.77
N GLN A 92 23.70 -5.34 11.15
CA GLN A 92 22.47 -5.48 10.38
C GLN A 92 22.63 -6.53 9.27
N LEU A 93 23.71 -6.49 8.50
CA LEU A 93 23.96 -7.44 7.39
C LEU A 93 24.16 -8.88 7.90
N ASN A 94 24.85 -9.06 9.03
CA ASN A 94 25.02 -10.39 9.62
C ASN A 94 23.75 -10.92 10.31
N ASP A 95 22.96 -10.06 10.95
CA ASP A 95 21.63 -10.42 11.47
C ASP A 95 20.71 -10.83 10.31
N GLU A 96 20.71 -10.06 9.21
CA GLU A 96 20.01 -10.39 7.97
C GLU A 96 20.44 -11.76 7.43
N HIS A 97 21.76 -12.03 7.37
CA HIS A 97 22.30 -13.31 6.91
C HIS A 97 21.92 -14.50 7.82
N ARG A 98 21.95 -14.31 9.14
CA ARG A 98 21.54 -15.34 10.12
C ARG A 98 20.04 -15.63 10.05
N HIS A 99 19.21 -14.61 9.88
CA HIS A 99 17.78 -14.80 9.66
C HIS A 99 17.50 -15.51 8.34
N ALA A 100 18.20 -15.17 7.26
CA ALA A 100 18.09 -15.86 5.98
C ALA A 100 18.39 -17.37 6.09
N THR A 101 19.50 -17.72 6.75
CA THR A 101 19.99 -19.10 6.86
C THR A 101 19.16 -19.95 7.83
N SER A 102 18.76 -19.40 8.98
CA SER A 102 17.94 -20.11 9.98
C SER A 102 16.55 -20.51 9.48
N ILE A 103 15.95 -19.75 8.57
CA ILE A 103 14.63 -20.09 8.03
C ILE A 103 14.72 -21.21 6.98
N SER A 104 15.85 -21.33 6.28
CA SER A 104 16.08 -22.40 5.30
C SER A 104 16.17 -23.78 5.95
N THR A 105 16.70 -23.87 7.17
CA THR A 105 16.83 -25.14 7.93
C THR A 105 15.53 -25.60 8.57
N ALA A 106 14.66 -24.68 9.03
CA ALA A 106 13.34 -25.03 9.58
C ALA A 106 12.38 -25.63 8.54
N ALA A 107 12.49 -25.23 7.27
CA ALA A 107 11.65 -25.72 6.17
C ALA A 107 11.88 -27.20 5.83
N ALA A 108 13.00 -27.79 6.23
CA ALA A 108 13.33 -29.19 5.95
C ALA A 108 12.66 -30.20 6.91
N GLY A 109 12.03 -29.75 8.00
CA GLY A 109 11.62 -30.61 9.11
C GLY A 109 10.12 -30.73 9.42
N SER A 110 9.24 -29.95 8.78
CA SER A 110 7.83 -29.87 9.20
C SER A 110 6.86 -30.11 8.04
N ALA A 111 6.64 -31.38 7.73
CA ALA A 111 5.47 -31.82 6.95
C ALA A 111 4.23 -31.83 7.87
N VAL A 112 3.73 -30.65 8.26
CA VAL A 112 2.42 -30.54 8.91
C VAL A 112 1.38 -30.49 7.81
N TYR A 113 0.69 -31.61 7.64
CA TYR A 113 -0.48 -31.78 6.78
C TYR A 113 -1.61 -30.87 7.27
N GLY A 114 -1.68 -29.64 6.76
CA GLY A 114 -2.75 -28.68 7.05
C GLY A 114 -2.80 -27.59 6.00
N MET A 115 -4.00 -27.13 5.67
CA MET A 115 -4.15 -25.93 4.83
C MET A 115 -3.70 -24.71 5.64
N PRO A 116 -2.96 -23.76 5.05
CA PRO A 116 -2.34 -22.66 5.79
C PRO A 116 -3.34 -21.63 6.32
N TYR A 117 -4.58 -21.64 5.83
CA TYR A 117 -5.62 -20.71 6.24
C TYR A 117 -6.86 -21.45 6.74
N GLU A 118 -7.56 -20.80 7.67
CA GLU A 118 -8.80 -21.30 8.24
C GLU A 118 -9.80 -20.16 8.34
N ALA A 119 -11.01 -20.38 7.82
CA ALA A 119 -12.14 -19.48 7.99
C ALA A 119 -13.15 -20.07 8.98
N ILE A 120 -13.65 -19.25 9.89
CA ILE A 120 -14.65 -19.60 10.89
C ILE A 120 -15.85 -18.67 10.72
N TYR A 121 -17.05 -19.23 10.77
CA TYR A 121 -18.32 -18.53 10.72
C TYR A 121 -19.22 -19.03 11.85
N THR A 122 -19.56 -18.16 12.79
CA THR A 122 -20.33 -18.51 14.00
C THR A 122 -21.62 -17.72 14.05
N VAL A 123 -22.75 -18.42 14.12
CA VAL A 123 -24.08 -17.83 14.25
C VAL A 123 -24.39 -17.58 15.73
N ARG A 124 -24.54 -16.31 16.12
CA ARG A 124 -24.88 -15.94 17.49
C ARG A 124 -26.33 -16.32 17.80
N GLY A 125 -26.53 -16.86 18.99
CA GLY A 125 -27.85 -17.28 19.48
C GLY A 125 -28.18 -18.76 19.21
N ARG A 126 -27.56 -19.38 18.20
CA ARG A 126 -27.68 -20.82 17.93
C ARG A 126 -26.48 -21.63 18.42
N GLY A 127 -25.31 -20.99 18.54
CA GLY A 127 -24.06 -21.68 18.83
C GLY A 127 -23.57 -22.57 17.67
N GLU A 128 -24.18 -22.43 16.49
CA GLU A 128 -23.75 -23.10 15.27
C GLU A 128 -22.45 -22.45 14.78
N GLN A 129 -21.42 -23.27 14.60
CA GLN A 129 -20.12 -22.85 14.09
C GLN A 129 -19.78 -23.69 12.86
N SER A 130 -19.50 -23.00 11.76
CA SER A 130 -18.95 -23.56 10.54
C SER A 130 -17.47 -23.22 10.42
N TYR A 131 -16.70 -24.14 9.86
CA TYR A 131 -15.26 -24.02 9.69
C TYR A 131 -14.85 -24.54 8.32
N MET A 132 -13.91 -23.86 7.66
CA MET A 132 -13.34 -24.29 6.38
C MET A 132 -11.83 -24.07 6.34
N PRO A 133 -11.02 -25.14 6.20
CA PRO A 133 -9.61 -25.03 5.88
C PRO A 133 -9.44 -24.69 4.38
N VAL A 134 -8.60 -23.71 4.06
CA VAL A 134 -8.45 -23.20 2.67
C VAL A 134 -7.00 -22.85 2.33
N THR A 135 -6.71 -22.81 1.03
CA THR A 135 -5.37 -22.61 0.46
C THR A 135 -4.90 -21.17 0.47
N SER A 136 -5.80 -20.18 0.53
CA SER A 136 -5.46 -18.75 0.51
C SER A 136 -6.41 -17.91 1.34
N TRP A 137 -5.99 -16.67 1.63
CA TRP A 137 -6.82 -15.70 2.31
C TRP A 137 -8.01 -15.28 1.43
N TRP A 138 -7.83 -15.23 0.11
CA TRP A 138 -8.90 -14.97 -0.85
C TRP A 138 -9.98 -16.06 -0.80
N LYS A 139 -9.61 -17.34 -0.81
CA LYS A 139 -10.59 -18.44 -0.66
C LYS A 139 -11.33 -18.40 0.67
N ALA A 140 -10.65 -17.99 1.76
CA ALA A 140 -11.31 -17.78 3.05
C ALA A 140 -12.40 -16.70 2.96
N ARG A 141 -12.11 -15.56 2.32
CA ARG A 141 -13.09 -14.48 2.09
C ARG A 141 -14.24 -14.93 1.20
N GLN A 142 -13.97 -15.64 0.10
CA GLN A 142 -15.01 -16.18 -0.78
C GLN A 142 -15.95 -17.12 -0.03
N TRP A 143 -15.40 -18.04 0.76
CA TRP A 143 -16.20 -18.95 1.56
C TRP A 143 -17.08 -18.21 2.57
N LEU A 144 -16.54 -17.19 3.26
CA LEU A 144 -17.34 -16.36 4.17
C LEU A 144 -18.47 -15.63 3.43
N ILE A 145 -18.21 -15.09 2.23
CA ILE A 145 -19.24 -14.48 1.36
C ILE A 145 -20.37 -15.49 1.07
N GLU A 146 -20.02 -16.74 0.73
CA GLU A 146 -21.01 -17.79 0.50
C GLU A 146 -21.82 -18.12 1.76
N GLN A 147 -21.18 -18.18 2.93
CA GLN A 147 -21.87 -18.41 4.21
C GLN A 147 -22.83 -17.28 4.59
N THR A 148 -22.59 -16.03 4.18
CA THR A 148 -23.55 -14.94 4.48
C THR A 148 -24.94 -15.17 3.90
N CYS A 149 -25.09 -16.06 2.91
CA CYS A 149 -26.38 -16.36 2.28
C CYS A 149 -27.21 -17.41 3.04
N THR A 150 -26.61 -18.18 3.97
CA THR A 150 -27.28 -19.32 4.62
C THR A 150 -28.09 -18.91 5.84
N HIS A 151 -27.75 -17.79 6.50
CA HIS A 151 -28.38 -17.31 7.73
C HIS A 151 -28.87 -15.85 7.65
N PRO A 152 -29.82 -15.51 6.76
CA PRO A 152 -30.29 -14.13 6.63
C PRO A 152 -30.97 -13.64 7.93
N GLY A 153 -30.59 -12.45 8.39
CA GLY A 153 -31.18 -11.80 9.56
C GLY A 153 -30.60 -12.20 10.93
N GLU A 154 -29.60 -13.09 10.97
CA GLU A 154 -28.93 -13.50 12.21
C GLU A 154 -27.61 -12.75 12.40
N ARG A 155 -27.20 -12.52 13.65
CA ARG A 155 -25.91 -11.88 13.94
C ARG A 155 -24.80 -12.91 13.91
N VAL A 156 -23.66 -12.57 13.29
CA VAL A 156 -22.58 -13.53 13.09
C VAL A 156 -21.23 -13.00 13.51
N ASP A 157 -20.37 -13.90 13.98
CA ASP A 157 -18.95 -13.67 14.20
C ASP A 157 -18.16 -14.43 13.14
N VAL A 158 -17.11 -13.80 12.61
CA VAL A 158 -16.24 -14.43 11.61
C VAL A 158 -14.78 -14.22 11.97
N ASP A 159 -13.95 -15.20 11.66
CA ASP A 159 -12.50 -15.10 11.77
C ASP A 159 -11.84 -15.73 10.55
N ILE A 160 -10.73 -15.14 10.11
CA ILE A 160 -9.77 -15.82 9.23
C ILE A 160 -8.43 -15.87 9.96
N THR A 161 -7.89 -17.07 10.10
CA THR A 161 -6.58 -17.30 10.70
C THR A 161 -5.62 -17.91 9.69
N TRP A 162 -4.33 -17.62 9.87
CA TRP A 162 -3.23 -18.16 9.09
C TRP A 162 -2.22 -18.84 10.00
N GLN A 163 -1.70 -19.97 9.55
CA GLN A 163 -0.63 -20.70 10.22
C GLN A 163 0.68 -20.53 9.45
N ASP A 164 1.67 -19.92 10.09
CA ASP A 164 3.04 -19.86 9.61
C ASP A 164 3.65 -21.26 9.71
N LEU A 165 3.55 -22.04 8.65
CA LEU A 165 4.11 -23.39 8.61
C LEU A 165 5.64 -23.43 8.80
N ARG A 166 6.34 -22.30 8.60
CA ARG A 166 7.80 -22.22 8.71
C ARG A 166 8.26 -21.76 10.09
N ARG A 167 7.46 -20.96 10.82
CA ARG A 167 7.77 -20.51 12.19
C ARG A 167 6.92 -21.15 13.28
N GLY A 168 5.88 -21.91 12.91
CA GLY A 168 4.96 -22.60 13.83
C GLY A 168 3.95 -21.70 14.54
N GLY A 169 3.76 -20.45 14.09
CA GLY A 169 2.86 -19.47 14.71
C GLY A 169 1.48 -19.42 14.04
N LYS A 170 0.41 -19.23 14.81
CA LYS A 170 -0.93 -18.95 14.29
C LYS A 170 -1.29 -17.48 14.50
N TYR A 171 -1.83 -16.83 13.48
CA TYR A 171 -2.17 -15.41 13.47
C TYR A 171 -3.59 -15.20 12.95
N THR A 172 -4.36 -14.33 13.59
CA THR A 172 -5.66 -13.90 13.07
C THR A 172 -5.43 -12.77 12.07
N LEU A 173 -5.80 -13.00 10.81
CA LEU A 173 -5.70 -12.02 9.74
C LEU A 173 -6.87 -11.05 9.75
N MET A 174 -8.06 -11.57 10.02
CA MET A 174 -9.30 -10.82 9.94
C MET A 174 -10.29 -11.33 10.99
N SER A 175 -11.04 -10.40 11.57
CA SER A 175 -12.13 -10.72 12.49
C SER A 175 -13.32 -9.80 12.26
N GLY A 176 -14.54 -10.34 12.35
CA GLY A 176 -15.79 -9.59 12.42
C GLY A 176 -16.60 -10.08 13.61
N ARG A 177 -17.27 -9.17 14.31
CA ARG A 177 -18.09 -9.52 15.47
C ARG A 177 -19.47 -8.89 15.35
N ASN A 178 -20.50 -9.64 15.75
CA ASN A 178 -21.89 -9.19 15.75
C ASN A 178 -22.35 -8.61 14.40
N ALA A 179 -21.79 -9.11 13.31
CA ALA A 179 -22.02 -8.58 11.98
C ALA A 179 -23.42 -8.95 11.49
N ASP A 180 -24.06 -8.01 10.77
CA ASP A 180 -25.17 -8.34 9.88
C ASP A 180 -24.61 -9.06 8.63
N PRO A 181 -25.16 -10.22 8.21
CA PRO A 181 -24.63 -10.99 7.08
C PRO A 181 -24.65 -10.21 5.76
N GLY A 182 -25.64 -9.35 5.52
CA GLY A 182 -25.70 -8.51 4.33
C GLY A 182 -24.59 -7.47 4.34
N ALA A 183 -24.43 -6.75 5.44
CA ALA A 183 -23.35 -5.77 5.60
C ALA A 183 -21.96 -6.41 5.54
N LEU A 184 -21.79 -7.62 6.12
CA LEU A 184 -20.57 -8.39 6.04
C LEU A 184 -20.24 -8.78 4.60
N ARG A 185 -21.25 -9.24 3.84
CA ARG A 185 -21.09 -9.59 2.42
C ARG A 185 -20.61 -8.40 1.60
N ASP A 186 -21.23 -7.24 1.80
CA ASP A 186 -20.88 -6.02 1.08
C ASP A 186 -19.45 -5.59 1.39
N GLU A 187 -19.04 -5.61 2.66
CA GLU A 187 -17.67 -5.24 3.05
C GLU A 187 -16.63 -6.27 2.57
N LEU A 188 -16.92 -7.58 2.62
CA LEU A 188 -16.03 -8.61 2.07
C LEU A 188 -15.89 -8.50 0.54
N THR A 189 -16.98 -8.17 -0.17
CA THR A 189 -16.96 -7.94 -1.62
C THR A 189 -16.16 -6.68 -1.97
N ARG A 190 -16.30 -5.63 -1.17
CA ARG A 190 -15.51 -4.40 -1.27
C ARG A 190 -14.03 -4.68 -1.01
N LEU A 191 -13.69 -5.44 0.02
CA LEU A 191 -12.32 -5.88 0.30
C LEU A 191 -11.73 -6.69 -0.85
N ASP A 192 -12.50 -7.61 -1.43
CA ASP A 192 -12.06 -8.36 -2.62
C ASP A 192 -11.78 -7.43 -3.80
N THR A 193 -12.53 -6.34 -3.97
CA THR A 193 -12.23 -5.34 -5.00
C THR A 193 -10.92 -4.60 -4.70
N LEU A 194 -10.71 -4.15 -3.47
CA LEU A 194 -9.51 -3.40 -3.06
C LEU A 194 -8.23 -4.24 -3.10
N LEU A 195 -8.33 -5.53 -2.76
CA LEU A 195 -7.21 -6.47 -2.76
C LEU A 195 -6.93 -7.06 -4.16
N GLY A 196 -7.64 -6.61 -5.20
CA GLY A 196 -7.48 -7.11 -6.56
C GLY A 196 -7.86 -8.60 -6.67
N GLY A 197 -8.98 -8.97 -6.06
CA GLY A 197 -9.56 -10.30 -5.99
C GLY A 197 -10.03 -10.85 -7.33
N ARG A 198 -11.27 -11.34 -7.40
CA ARG A 198 -11.76 -12.06 -8.58
C ARG A 198 -11.72 -11.19 -9.85
N ARG A 199 -10.81 -11.51 -10.78
CA ARG A 199 -10.78 -10.86 -12.10
C ARG A 199 -11.95 -11.31 -12.99
N GLN A 200 -12.52 -10.35 -13.71
CA GLN A 200 -13.55 -10.59 -14.72
C GLN A 200 -12.90 -11.05 -16.02
N ILE A 201 -13.60 -11.92 -16.74
CA ILE A 201 -13.21 -12.37 -18.07
C ILE A 201 -13.72 -11.34 -19.07
N ASP A 202 -12.84 -10.94 -19.98
CA ASP A 202 -13.20 -10.03 -21.06
C ASP A 202 -14.04 -10.74 -22.12
N GLY A 203 -13.78 -12.03 -22.33
CA GLY A 203 -14.42 -12.87 -23.36
C GLY A 203 -13.66 -12.85 -24.68
N THR A 204 -12.64 -11.98 -24.77
CA THR A 204 -11.71 -11.93 -25.87
C THR A 204 -10.47 -12.76 -25.53
N VAL A 205 -10.27 -13.88 -26.24
CA VAL A 205 -9.21 -14.87 -25.95
C VAL A 205 -7.84 -14.23 -25.72
N TRP A 206 -7.39 -13.33 -26.60
CA TRP A 206 -6.06 -12.71 -26.45
C TRP A 206 -5.95 -11.76 -25.25
N VAL A 207 -7.06 -11.11 -24.85
CA VAL A 207 -7.10 -10.25 -23.66
C VAL A 207 -7.03 -11.11 -22.41
N ASP A 208 -7.78 -12.21 -22.39
CA ASP A 208 -7.80 -13.14 -21.27
C ASP A 208 -6.47 -13.87 -21.11
N GLU A 209 -5.81 -14.25 -22.20
CA GLU A 209 -4.43 -14.77 -22.19
C GLU A 209 -3.43 -13.76 -21.63
N LEU A 210 -3.52 -12.49 -22.06
CA LEU A 210 -2.66 -11.43 -21.53
C LEU A 210 -2.90 -11.19 -20.03
N HIS A 211 -4.16 -11.18 -19.58
CA HIS A 211 -4.48 -11.07 -18.16
C HIS A 211 -3.93 -12.26 -17.35
N TYR A 212 -4.00 -13.46 -17.91
CA TYR A 212 -3.43 -14.66 -17.31
C TYR A 212 -1.90 -14.57 -17.19
N GLU A 213 -1.21 -14.11 -18.24
CA GLU A 213 0.25 -13.90 -18.22
C GLU A 213 0.66 -12.87 -17.16
N VAL A 214 -0.05 -11.74 -17.07
CA VAL A 214 0.22 -10.70 -16.06
C VAL A 214 0.05 -11.26 -14.64
N LEU A 215 -0.98 -12.07 -14.39
CA LEU A 215 -1.14 -12.72 -13.08
C LEU A 215 -0.01 -13.69 -12.77
N CYS A 216 0.47 -14.44 -13.77
CA CYS A 216 1.59 -15.36 -13.60
C CYS A 216 2.91 -14.62 -13.31
N ASP A 217 3.12 -13.47 -13.95
CA ASP A 217 4.26 -12.58 -13.68
C ASP A 217 4.18 -12.01 -12.25
N ASP A 218 3.01 -11.49 -11.84
CA ASP A 218 2.76 -11.04 -10.48
C ASP A 218 3.06 -12.17 -9.46
N TYR A 219 2.59 -13.39 -9.74
CA TYR A 219 2.86 -14.55 -8.88
C TYR A 219 4.35 -14.88 -8.79
N ARG A 220 5.06 -14.88 -9.93
CA ARG A 220 6.51 -15.10 -9.96
C ARG A 220 7.25 -14.06 -9.12
N ASP A 221 6.89 -12.79 -9.24
CA ASP A 221 7.52 -11.70 -8.49
C ASP A 221 7.28 -11.84 -6.97
N GLN A 222 6.06 -12.18 -6.56
CA GLN A 222 5.78 -12.46 -5.15
C GLN A 222 6.51 -13.71 -4.63
N MET A 223 6.63 -14.75 -5.46
CA MET A 223 7.40 -15.96 -5.15
C MET A 223 8.89 -15.62 -4.96
N LEU A 224 9.49 -14.82 -5.86
CA LEU A 224 10.87 -14.34 -5.73
C LEU A 224 11.05 -13.52 -4.45
N ALA A 225 10.14 -12.59 -4.16
CA ALA A 225 10.22 -11.73 -2.99
C ALA A 225 10.04 -12.50 -1.67
N GLN A 226 9.09 -13.43 -1.59
CA GLN A 226 8.89 -14.22 -0.36
C GLN A 226 10.02 -15.22 -0.10
N HIS A 227 10.67 -15.73 -1.16
CA HIS A 227 11.80 -16.63 -1.04
C HIS A 227 13.14 -15.89 -0.97
N ASN A 228 13.15 -14.57 -1.16
CA ASN A 228 14.36 -13.76 -1.01
C ASN A 228 14.88 -13.89 0.44
N PRO A 229 16.11 -14.40 0.64
CA PRO A 229 16.69 -14.56 1.96
C PRO A 229 16.78 -13.25 2.75
N TRP A 230 16.99 -12.14 2.05
CA TRP A 230 17.13 -10.79 2.62
C TRP A 230 15.78 -10.11 2.87
N GLY A 231 14.69 -10.59 2.24
CA GLY A 231 13.35 -10.01 2.30
C GLY A 231 12.52 -10.38 3.54
N PHE A 232 13.15 -10.84 4.62
CA PHE A 232 12.46 -11.47 5.74
C PHE A 232 11.42 -10.59 6.45
N ARG A 233 11.56 -9.25 6.38
CA ARG A 233 10.63 -8.28 6.99
C ARG A 233 9.24 -8.33 6.35
N HIS A 234 9.21 -8.39 5.02
CA HIS A 234 7.99 -8.33 4.20
C HIS A 234 7.55 -9.68 3.66
N ARG A 235 8.33 -10.73 3.93
CA ARG A 235 8.05 -12.08 3.45
C ARG A 235 6.63 -12.57 3.73
N PHE A 236 6.08 -12.27 4.90
CA PHE A 236 4.70 -12.62 5.24
C PHE A 236 3.70 -11.98 4.27
N GLU A 237 3.90 -10.70 3.96
CA GLU A 237 3.05 -9.94 3.03
C GLU A 237 3.12 -10.56 1.62
N HIS A 238 4.32 -10.91 1.16
CA HIS A 238 4.52 -11.57 -0.14
C HIS A 238 3.96 -12.99 -0.19
N GLN A 239 4.09 -13.77 0.89
CA GLN A 239 3.50 -15.11 0.98
C GLN A 239 1.97 -15.04 0.90
N LEU A 240 1.36 -14.14 1.67
CA LEU A 240 -0.09 -13.92 1.67
C LEU A 240 -0.59 -13.60 0.26
N ARG A 241 0.15 -12.76 -0.49
CA ARG A 241 -0.21 -12.42 -1.87
C ARG A 241 0.03 -13.56 -2.85
N ALA A 242 1.13 -14.30 -2.71
CA ALA A 242 1.42 -15.44 -3.58
C ALA A 242 0.33 -16.52 -3.45
N ASP A 243 -0.12 -16.80 -2.23
CA ASP A 243 -1.21 -17.74 -1.96
C ASP A 243 -2.53 -17.27 -2.62
N ASP A 244 -2.89 -15.99 -2.44
CA ASP A 244 -4.06 -15.38 -3.09
C ASP A 244 -3.96 -15.44 -4.63
N LEU A 245 -2.80 -15.07 -5.19
CA LEU A 245 -2.57 -15.07 -6.64
C LEU A 245 -2.65 -16.48 -7.23
N ARG A 246 -2.10 -17.50 -6.56
CA ARG A 246 -2.15 -18.89 -7.03
C ARG A 246 -3.59 -19.34 -7.24
N ASP A 247 -4.45 -19.13 -6.25
CA ASP A 247 -5.85 -19.52 -6.33
C ASP A 247 -6.63 -18.67 -7.34
N GLN A 248 -6.34 -17.37 -7.43
CA GLN A 248 -6.95 -16.47 -8.43
C GLN A 248 -6.57 -16.86 -9.86
N ILE A 249 -5.31 -17.25 -10.10
CA ILE A 249 -4.82 -17.72 -11.40
C ILE A 249 -5.54 -19.00 -11.82
N LEU A 250 -5.68 -19.96 -10.89
CA LEU A 250 -6.38 -21.22 -11.15
C LEU A 250 -7.86 -20.99 -11.44
N ASP A 251 -8.53 -20.13 -10.66
CA ASP A 251 -9.93 -19.77 -10.88
C ASP A 251 -10.13 -19.02 -12.20
N PHE A 252 -9.26 -18.05 -12.51
CA PHE A 252 -9.32 -17.29 -13.75
C PHE A 252 -9.08 -18.20 -14.96
N ALA A 253 -8.02 -19.00 -14.94
CA ALA A 253 -7.67 -19.93 -16.00
C ALA A 253 -8.80 -20.94 -16.28
N HIS A 254 -9.40 -21.50 -15.23
CA HIS A 254 -10.53 -22.41 -15.37
C HIS A 254 -11.71 -21.74 -16.11
N ARG A 255 -12.07 -20.52 -15.71
CA ARG A 255 -13.18 -19.80 -16.34
C ARG A 255 -12.84 -19.30 -17.76
N ALA A 256 -11.57 -19.01 -18.05
CA ALA A 256 -11.09 -18.57 -19.36
C ALA A 256 -10.78 -19.75 -20.32
N GLY A 257 -10.87 -21.00 -19.87
CA GLY A 257 -10.58 -22.19 -20.68
C GLY A 257 -9.08 -22.50 -20.87
N ILE A 258 -8.22 -21.98 -20.00
CA ILE A 258 -6.76 -22.18 -20.04
C ILE A 258 -6.39 -23.45 -19.25
N ASN A 259 -6.21 -24.56 -19.96
CA ASN A 259 -6.10 -25.90 -19.33
C ASN A 259 -4.73 -26.26 -18.75
N HIS A 260 -3.67 -25.48 -19.01
CA HIS A 260 -2.29 -25.79 -18.60
C HIS A 260 -1.80 -24.97 -17.40
N SER A 261 -2.72 -24.30 -16.70
CA SER A 261 -2.37 -23.33 -15.66
C SER A 261 -1.63 -23.94 -14.45
N ALA A 262 -2.05 -25.12 -14.00
CA ALA A 262 -1.39 -25.81 -12.89
C ALA A 262 0.06 -26.19 -13.23
N ASP A 263 0.32 -26.68 -14.44
CA ASP A 263 1.66 -27.03 -14.90
C ASP A 263 2.55 -25.78 -15.02
N HIS A 264 1.99 -24.69 -15.54
CA HIS A 264 2.72 -23.42 -15.67
C HIS A 264 3.10 -22.85 -14.29
N LEU A 265 2.19 -22.89 -13.31
CA LEU A 265 2.51 -22.51 -11.93
C LEU A 265 3.59 -23.40 -11.32
N ALA A 266 3.57 -24.71 -11.58
CA ALA A 266 4.61 -25.62 -11.14
C ALA A 266 5.99 -25.31 -11.77
N VAL A 267 6.01 -24.87 -13.05
CA VAL A 267 7.24 -24.39 -13.71
C VAL A 267 7.76 -23.13 -13.02
N ILE A 268 6.89 -22.19 -12.64
CA ILE A 268 7.26 -20.99 -11.87
C ILE A 268 7.84 -21.38 -10.51
N ASP A 269 7.15 -22.25 -9.76
CA ASP A 269 7.60 -22.74 -8.44
C ASP A 269 8.98 -23.39 -8.53
N ALA A 270 9.19 -24.23 -9.55
CA ALA A 270 10.46 -24.90 -9.81
C ALA A 270 11.56 -23.93 -10.28
N ALA A 271 11.21 -22.86 -10.98
CA ALA A 271 12.16 -21.83 -11.41
C ALA A 271 12.64 -20.98 -10.21
N VAL A 272 11.73 -20.55 -9.33
CA VAL A 272 12.05 -19.82 -8.09
C VAL A 272 12.83 -20.71 -7.13
N THR A 273 12.31 -21.93 -6.92
CA THR A 273 13.03 -23.19 -6.65
C THR A 273 14.55 -23.15 -6.89
N ARG A 274 14.83 -22.91 -8.16
CA ARG A 274 16.12 -23.02 -8.80
C ARG A 274 16.74 -21.65 -9.12
N ALA A 275 16.37 -20.59 -8.43
CA ALA A 275 17.06 -19.31 -8.54
C ALA A 275 18.12 -19.17 -7.43
N ASN A 276 19.22 -18.44 -7.68
CA ASN A 276 20.14 -17.99 -6.63
C ASN A 276 19.62 -16.65 -6.06
N LEU A 277 18.70 -16.74 -5.12
CA LEU A 277 17.99 -15.57 -4.58
C LEU A 277 18.88 -14.70 -3.67
N TYR A 278 20.05 -15.20 -3.25
CA TYR A 278 20.99 -14.43 -2.43
C TYR A 278 21.60 -13.24 -3.18
N ALA A 279 21.60 -13.26 -4.52
CA ALA A 279 22.06 -12.13 -5.32
C ALA A 279 20.98 -11.04 -5.53
N LEU A 280 19.72 -11.32 -5.19
CA LEU A 280 18.62 -10.40 -5.41
C LEU A 280 18.47 -9.39 -4.26
N GLU A 281 18.37 -8.12 -4.60
CA GLU A 281 18.00 -7.10 -3.62
C GLU A 281 16.56 -7.33 -3.12
N PRO A 282 16.32 -7.26 -1.80
CA PRO A 282 14.97 -7.36 -1.28
C PRO A 282 14.15 -6.15 -1.70
N ALA A 283 12.85 -6.35 -1.92
CA ALA A 283 11.93 -5.24 -2.17
C ALA A 283 11.72 -4.44 -0.87
N ASP A 284 11.89 -3.12 -0.95
CA ASP A 284 11.60 -2.19 0.15
C ASP A 284 10.10 -1.88 0.30
N ARG A 285 9.30 -2.35 -0.66
CA ARG A 285 7.85 -2.14 -0.75
C ARG A 285 7.14 -3.43 -1.09
N THR A 286 5.86 -3.51 -0.74
CA THR A 286 5.01 -4.65 -1.08
C THR A 286 3.75 -4.22 -1.82
N TRP A 287 2.99 -5.20 -2.28
CA TRP A 287 1.68 -5.00 -2.88
C TRP A 287 0.72 -4.21 -1.96
N LEU A 288 0.94 -4.19 -0.64
CA LEU A 288 0.16 -3.38 0.30
C LEU A 288 0.45 -1.88 0.17
N ASP A 289 1.69 -1.51 -0.17
CA ASP A 289 2.02 -0.13 -0.51
C ASP A 289 1.36 0.26 -1.84
N ASP A 290 1.34 -0.67 -2.80
CA ASP A 290 0.78 -0.43 -4.12
C ASP A 290 -0.74 -0.23 -4.11
N ILE A 291 -1.49 -0.97 -3.27
CA ILE A 291 -2.94 -0.74 -3.11
C ILE A 291 -3.24 0.63 -2.45
N VAL A 292 -2.37 1.10 -1.55
CA VAL A 292 -2.52 2.42 -0.93
C VAL A 292 -2.24 3.50 -1.96
N ASP A 293 -1.14 3.39 -2.70
CA ASP A 293 -0.78 4.33 -3.77
C ASP A 293 -1.87 4.38 -4.86
N HIS A 294 -2.45 3.23 -5.22
CA HIS A 294 -3.54 3.15 -6.18
C HIS A 294 -4.81 3.83 -5.67
N ALA A 295 -5.19 3.62 -4.41
CA ALA A 295 -6.35 4.28 -3.80
C ALA A 295 -6.15 5.80 -3.68
N GLU A 296 -4.95 6.25 -3.29
CA GLU A 296 -4.60 7.68 -3.26
C GLU A 296 -4.64 8.32 -4.65
N TYR A 297 -4.09 7.62 -5.64
CA TYR A 297 -4.13 8.06 -7.03
C TYR A 297 -5.56 8.19 -7.54
N SER A 298 -6.40 7.18 -7.30
CA SER A 298 -7.80 7.16 -7.73
C SER A 298 -8.62 8.29 -7.11
N LEU A 299 -8.47 8.53 -5.80
CA LEU A 299 -9.10 9.66 -5.12
C LEU A 299 -8.63 11.01 -5.69
N ARG A 300 -7.32 11.16 -5.89
CA ARG A 300 -6.73 12.39 -6.44
C ARG A 300 -7.20 12.64 -7.86
N GLN A 301 -7.22 11.61 -8.70
CA GLN A 301 -7.72 11.69 -10.06
C GLN A 301 -9.19 12.08 -10.07
N ARG A 302 -10.04 11.42 -9.27
CA ARG A 302 -11.46 11.74 -9.19
C ARG A 302 -11.72 13.19 -8.76
N LYS A 303 -10.97 13.68 -7.78
CA LYS A 303 -11.02 15.10 -7.37
C LYS A 303 -10.57 16.02 -8.51
N ASN A 304 -9.48 15.69 -9.20
CA ASN A 304 -8.95 16.50 -10.31
C ASN A 304 -9.88 16.57 -11.52
N ASP A 305 -10.58 15.48 -11.82
CA ASP A 305 -11.58 15.46 -12.89
C ASP A 305 -12.74 16.42 -12.57
N GLY A 306 -13.05 16.58 -11.27
CA GLY A 306 -14.13 17.42 -10.79
C GLY A 306 -15.51 16.96 -11.28
N VAL A 307 -16.51 17.79 -11.05
CA VAL A 307 -17.83 17.62 -11.67
C VAL A 307 -18.36 18.98 -12.07
N HIS A 308 -19.02 19.06 -13.23
CA HIS A 308 -19.80 20.23 -13.59
C HIS A 308 -21.07 19.79 -14.31
N VAL A 309 -22.16 20.47 -14.00
CA VAL A 309 -23.46 20.30 -14.64
C VAL A 309 -23.96 21.67 -15.05
N GLU A 310 -24.32 21.79 -16.31
CA GLU A 310 -24.91 23.00 -16.87
C GLU A 310 -26.39 22.75 -17.15
N TYR A 311 -27.24 23.71 -16.78
CA TYR A 311 -28.66 23.68 -17.08
C TYR A 311 -29.21 25.08 -17.39
N PRO A 312 -30.29 25.21 -18.19
CA PRO A 312 -30.88 26.51 -18.50
C PRO A 312 -31.32 27.25 -17.23
N ASN A 313 -31.06 28.56 -17.15
CA ASN A 313 -31.61 29.37 -16.08
C ASN A 313 -33.13 29.50 -16.29
N PRO A 314 -33.98 29.06 -15.33
CA PRO A 314 -35.43 29.16 -15.47
C PRO A 314 -35.92 30.60 -15.62
N ASN A 315 -35.14 31.59 -15.16
CA ASN A 315 -35.50 33.00 -15.17
C ASN A 315 -35.01 33.76 -16.41
N SER A 316 -34.15 33.15 -17.23
CA SER A 316 -33.54 33.83 -18.36
C SER A 316 -33.17 32.83 -19.46
N PRO A 317 -33.81 32.92 -20.65
CA PRO A 317 -33.52 32.01 -21.77
C PRO A 317 -32.14 32.24 -22.39
N VAL A 318 -31.48 33.35 -22.05
CA VAL A 318 -30.13 33.71 -22.52
C VAL A 318 -29.03 33.38 -21.52
N SER A 319 -29.37 32.71 -20.41
CA SER A 319 -28.37 32.26 -19.44
C SER A 319 -28.53 30.80 -19.04
N THR A 320 -27.40 30.21 -18.67
CA THR A 320 -27.29 28.86 -18.13
C THR A 320 -26.65 28.92 -16.75
N ILE A 321 -27.13 28.10 -15.82
CA ILE A 321 -26.51 27.91 -14.52
C ILE A 321 -25.54 26.74 -14.65
N ARG A 322 -24.29 26.97 -14.24
CA ARG A 322 -23.26 25.95 -14.10
C ARG A 322 -23.01 25.71 -12.63
N VAL A 323 -23.11 24.46 -12.20
CA VAL A 323 -22.80 24.03 -10.83
C VAL A 323 -21.82 22.89 -10.83
N GLY A 324 -20.98 22.81 -9.82
CA GLY A 324 -19.96 21.78 -9.81
C GLY A 324 -19.05 21.80 -8.60
N GLN A 325 -18.01 20.99 -8.70
CA GLN A 325 -16.87 20.97 -7.81
C GLN A 325 -15.60 21.20 -8.65
N ASP A 326 -14.77 22.14 -8.22
CA ASP A 326 -13.43 22.35 -8.75
C ASP A 326 -12.36 22.17 -7.66
N ASN A 327 -11.11 22.02 -8.08
CA ASN A 327 -9.96 21.89 -7.18
C ASN A 327 -9.21 23.20 -6.97
N ASN A 328 -9.74 24.32 -7.47
CA ASN A 328 -9.05 25.61 -7.38
C ASN A 328 -9.14 26.20 -5.97
N ASP A 329 -10.20 25.86 -5.22
CA ASP A 329 -10.39 26.30 -3.84
C ASP A 329 -10.62 25.10 -2.92
N THR A 330 -9.59 24.78 -2.14
CA THR A 330 -9.61 23.66 -1.20
C THR A 330 -10.55 23.87 -0.02
N THR A 331 -10.97 25.12 0.25
CA THR A 331 -11.85 25.45 1.38
C THR A 331 -13.31 25.46 0.99
N ARG A 332 -13.62 25.92 -0.24
CA ARG A 332 -14.97 25.96 -0.80
C ARG A 332 -14.96 25.43 -2.23
N PRO A 333 -14.77 24.10 -2.39
CA PRO A 333 -14.55 23.51 -3.71
C PRO A 333 -15.82 23.45 -4.55
N TRP A 334 -17.00 23.57 -3.92
CA TRP A 334 -18.29 23.54 -4.61
C TRP A 334 -18.69 24.93 -5.06
N TYR A 335 -19.18 25.08 -6.29
CA TYR A 335 -19.51 26.38 -6.85
C TYR A 335 -20.82 26.39 -7.63
N ALA A 336 -21.38 27.60 -7.76
CA ALA A 336 -22.46 27.92 -8.67
C ALA A 336 -22.11 29.21 -9.44
N GLU A 337 -22.35 29.20 -10.74
CA GLU A 337 -22.09 30.31 -11.66
C GLU A 337 -23.25 30.47 -12.64
N GLU A 338 -23.57 31.71 -13.00
CA GLU A 338 -24.46 32.02 -14.11
C GLU A 338 -23.65 32.46 -15.32
N HIS A 339 -23.87 31.79 -16.45
CA HIS A 339 -23.25 32.07 -17.73
C HIS A 339 -24.29 32.74 -18.62
N THR A 340 -24.15 34.05 -18.86
CA THR A 340 -25.07 34.83 -19.71
C THR A 340 -24.44 35.07 -21.08
N VAL A 341 -25.16 34.75 -22.16
CA VAL A 341 -24.73 35.10 -23.51
C VAL A 341 -24.96 36.59 -23.74
N VAL A 342 -23.90 37.34 -23.99
CA VAL A 342 -23.94 38.79 -24.27
C VAL A 342 -23.52 39.01 -25.72
N GLY A 343 -24.41 39.62 -26.51
CA GLY A 343 -24.12 40.00 -27.90
C GLY A 343 -24.26 41.50 -28.10
N HIS A 344 -23.19 42.14 -28.58
CA HIS A 344 -23.23 43.44 -29.26
C HIS A 344 -22.39 43.31 -30.55
N ASP A 345 -22.91 43.84 -31.65
CA ASP A 345 -22.19 44.02 -32.92
C ASP A 345 -21.53 42.75 -33.50
N GLY A 346 -22.27 41.64 -33.57
CA GLY A 346 -21.84 40.43 -34.29
C GLY A 346 -20.76 39.58 -33.61
N ARG A 347 -20.38 39.90 -32.35
CA ARG A 347 -19.57 39.01 -31.49
C ARG A 347 -20.38 38.59 -30.26
N SER A 348 -20.66 37.30 -30.14
CA SER A 348 -21.23 36.70 -28.94
C SER A 348 -20.13 36.37 -27.93
N GLY A 349 -20.20 36.94 -26.73
CA GLY A 349 -19.35 36.59 -25.59
C GLY A 349 -20.17 35.98 -24.45
N THR A 350 -19.52 35.27 -23.53
CA THR A 350 -20.18 34.75 -22.32
C THR A 350 -19.71 35.55 -21.11
N ARG A 351 -20.66 36.17 -20.39
CA ARG A 351 -20.39 36.80 -19.10
C ARG A 351 -20.65 35.77 -18.00
N ILE A 352 -19.62 35.48 -17.20
CA ILE A 352 -19.72 34.56 -16.06
C ILE A 352 -19.92 35.36 -14.79
N THR A 353 -20.98 35.07 -14.05
CA THR A 353 -21.32 35.69 -12.76
C THR A 353 -21.26 34.63 -11.67
N SER A 354 -20.40 34.79 -10.67
CA SER A 354 -20.34 33.87 -9.54
C SER A 354 -21.58 34.01 -8.67
N LEU A 355 -22.34 32.92 -8.48
CA LEU A 355 -23.51 32.85 -7.62
C LEU A 355 -23.14 32.44 -6.18
N GLY A 356 -22.00 31.76 -6.01
CA GLY A 356 -21.46 31.42 -4.71
C GLY A 356 -20.46 30.28 -4.76
N ARG A 357 -19.76 30.09 -3.62
CA ARG A 357 -18.92 28.93 -3.33
C ARG A 357 -19.29 28.34 -1.97
N TYR A 358 -19.24 27.02 -1.87
CA TYR A 358 -19.81 26.23 -0.78
C TYR A 358 -18.80 25.21 -0.25
N HIS A 359 -18.89 24.89 1.04
CA HIS A 359 -17.98 23.93 1.68
C HIS A 359 -18.38 22.49 1.34
N THR A 360 -19.68 22.20 1.31
CA THR A 360 -20.21 20.86 1.05
C THR A 360 -21.11 20.81 -0.19
N CYS A 361 -21.27 19.61 -0.77
CA CYS A 361 -22.24 19.37 -1.83
C CYS A 361 -23.67 19.73 -1.37
N GLN A 362 -24.00 19.44 -0.11
CA GLN A 362 -25.31 19.68 0.44
C GLN A 362 -25.61 21.18 0.56
N ASP A 363 -24.63 21.99 1.00
CA ASP A 363 -24.76 23.46 1.04
C ASP A 363 -25.06 24.04 -0.36
N LEU A 364 -24.38 23.54 -1.40
CA LEU A 364 -24.64 23.91 -2.79
C LEU A 364 -26.08 23.54 -3.17
N ILE A 365 -26.49 22.29 -2.95
CA ILE A 365 -27.83 21.79 -3.30
C ILE A 365 -28.94 22.61 -2.61
N ASP A 366 -28.76 22.96 -1.34
CA ASP A 366 -29.72 23.74 -0.56
C ASP A 366 -29.77 25.22 -0.97
N SER A 367 -28.72 25.71 -1.61
CA SER A 367 -28.64 27.08 -2.16
C SER A 367 -29.27 27.24 -3.54
N LEU A 368 -29.31 26.17 -4.35
CA LEU A 368 -29.87 26.19 -5.72
C LEU A 368 -31.29 26.78 -5.82
N PRO A 369 -32.25 26.49 -4.92
CA PRO A 369 -33.59 27.07 -5.04
C PRO A 369 -33.61 28.58 -4.85
N ARG A 370 -32.62 29.15 -4.15
CA ARG A 370 -32.57 30.60 -3.92
C ARG A 370 -32.13 31.33 -5.19
N HIS A 371 -31.18 30.76 -5.92
CA HIS A 371 -30.72 31.30 -7.20
C HIS A 371 -31.80 31.24 -8.29
N ASP A 372 -32.72 30.27 -8.18
CA ASP A 372 -33.89 30.16 -9.07
C ASP A 372 -34.99 31.20 -8.78
N THR A 373 -34.95 31.95 -7.68
CA THR A 373 -36.06 32.85 -7.27
C THR A 373 -35.76 34.35 -7.38
N GLY A 374 -34.55 34.70 -7.85
CA GLY A 374 -34.07 36.06 -7.97
C GLY A 374 -34.62 36.81 -9.20
N HIS A 375 -35.95 36.96 -9.30
CA HIS A 375 -36.68 38.13 -9.83
C HIS A 375 -38.08 37.74 -10.35
N ARG A 376 -39.10 38.24 -9.64
CA ARG A 376 -40.51 38.43 -10.04
C ARG A 376 -41.36 37.17 -10.27
N HIS A 377 -42.30 37.01 -9.33
CA HIS A 377 -43.63 36.40 -9.47
C HIS A 377 -43.74 35.04 -10.17
N ARG A 378 -43.94 34.01 -9.32
CA ARG A 378 -45.10 33.11 -9.37
C ARG A 378 -45.41 32.54 -10.77
N SER A 379 -44.50 31.75 -11.31
CA SER A 379 -44.88 30.63 -12.15
C SER A 379 -43.97 29.47 -11.82
N GLU A 380 -44.49 28.49 -11.10
CA GLU A 380 -43.84 27.20 -10.92
C GLU A 380 -43.76 26.53 -12.30
N SER A 381 -42.71 26.83 -13.06
CA SER A 381 -42.42 26.13 -14.29
C SER A 381 -42.03 24.70 -13.94
N THR A 382 -42.97 23.79 -14.09
CA THR A 382 -42.81 22.33 -13.90
C THR A 382 -41.70 21.74 -14.77
N ALA A 383 -41.26 22.43 -15.83
CA ALA A 383 -40.15 21.99 -16.69
C ALA A 383 -38.75 22.19 -16.08
N ALA A 384 -38.58 23.11 -15.12
CA ALA A 384 -37.28 23.38 -14.49
C ALA A 384 -36.92 22.37 -13.38
N GLN A 385 -37.92 21.78 -12.72
CA GLN A 385 -37.75 20.80 -11.65
C GLN A 385 -37.03 19.50 -12.07
N PRO A 386 -37.36 18.84 -13.20
CA PRO A 386 -36.70 17.59 -13.58
C PRO A 386 -35.22 17.78 -13.97
N ILE A 387 -34.87 18.90 -14.60
CA ILE A 387 -33.48 19.21 -14.98
C ILE A 387 -32.63 19.44 -13.73
N ARG A 388 -33.18 20.16 -12.74
CA ARG A 388 -32.52 20.37 -11.45
C ARG A 388 -32.38 19.08 -10.64
N ALA A 389 -33.37 18.20 -10.67
CA ALA A 389 -33.28 16.89 -10.03
C ALA A 389 -32.11 16.07 -10.59
N ARG A 390 -31.89 16.12 -11.91
CA ARG A 390 -30.75 15.47 -12.57
C ARG A 390 -29.41 16.08 -12.16
N ALA A 391 -29.33 17.41 -12.07
CA ALA A 391 -28.12 18.09 -11.59
C ALA A 391 -27.79 17.67 -10.15
N THR A 392 -28.77 17.75 -9.24
CA THR A 392 -28.64 17.31 -7.85
C THR A 392 -28.20 15.84 -7.74
N ALA A 393 -28.81 14.94 -8.53
CA ALA A 393 -28.43 13.53 -8.53
C ALA A 393 -26.98 13.30 -8.99
N THR A 394 -26.54 14.06 -10.00
CA THR A 394 -25.16 13.98 -10.52
C THR A 394 -24.15 14.47 -9.48
N LEU A 395 -24.42 15.61 -8.82
CA LEU A 395 -23.57 16.15 -7.77
C LEU A 395 -23.48 15.21 -6.56
N ARG A 396 -24.63 14.68 -6.09
CA ARG A 396 -24.67 13.69 -5.00
C ARG A 396 -23.92 12.41 -5.34
N ARG A 397 -24.05 11.93 -6.57
CA ARG A 397 -23.29 10.75 -7.03
C ARG A 397 -21.79 11.02 -6.96
N PHE A 398 -21.34 12.17 -7.46
CA PHE A 398 -19.93 12.53 -7.41
C PHE A 398 -19.39 12.67 -5.98
N ASP A 399 -20.15 13.32 -5.08
CA ASP A 399 -19.81 13.44 -3.65
C ASP A 399 -19.76 12.06 -2.95
N GLY A 400 -20.72 11.19 -3.30
CA GLY A 400 -20.73 9.79 -2.87
C GLY A 400 -19.51 9.01 -3.37
N ASP A 401 -19.12 9.18 -4.63
CA ASP A 401 -17.92 8.54 -5.21
C ASP A 401 -16.63 9.00 -4.47
N ILE A 402 -16.49 10.30 -4.19
CA ILE A 402 -15.35 10.82 -3.42
C ILE A 402 -15.34 10.24 -2.01
N THR A 403 -16.49 10.18 -1.35
CA THR A 403 -16.60 9.63 0.00
C THR A 403 -16.28 8.14 0.02
N ALA A 404 -16.73 7.38 -0.98
CA ALA A 404 -16.38 5.97 -1.15
C ALA A 404 -14.88 5.77 -1.36
N LEU A 405 -14.24 6.55 -2.25
CA LEU A 405 -12.79 6.47 -2.48
C LEU A 405 -11.96 6.88 -1.25
N GLN A 406 -12.43 7.87 -0.46
CA GLN A 406 -11.80 8.24 0.80
C GLN A 406 -11.87 7.10 1.82
N ASN A 407 -13.03 6.46 1.89
CA ASN A 407 -13.27 5.28 2.70
C ASN A 407 -12.39 4.10 2.28
N ASP A 408 -12.22 3.87 0.98
CA ASP A 408 -11.34 2.84 0.42
C ASP A 408 -9.88 3.09 0.77
N LEU A 409 -9.41 4.33 0.63
CA LEU A 409 -8.06 4.71 1.03
C LEU A 409 -7.81 4.44 2.53
N ASN A 410 -8.77 4.80 3.39
CA ASN A 410 -8.66 4.52 4.82
C ASN A 410 -8.60 3.01 5.10
N THR A 411 -9.45 2.22 4.42
CA THR A 411 -9.44 0.75 4.51
C THR A 411 -8.09 0.17 4.05
N CYS A 412 -7.54 0.61 2.91
CA CYS A 412 -6.22 0.15 2.42
C CYS A 412 -5.10 0.46 3.41
N ARG A 413 -5.08 1.65 4.00
CA ARG A 413 -4.08 2.04 5.02
C ARG A 413 -4.22 1.19 6.29
N GLN A 414 -5.44 0.90 6.71
CA GLN A 414 -5.70 0.04 7.86
C GLN A 414 -5.26 -1.40 7.58
N LEU A 415 -5.58 -1.96 6.41
CA LEU A 415 -5.15 -3.29 5.99
C LEU A 415 -3.61 -3.40 5.99
N ARG A 416 -2.92 -2.44 5.35
CA ARG A 416 -1.45 -2.37 5.36
C ARG A 416 -0.91 -2.39 6.78
N SER A 417 -1.41 -1.51 7.65
CA SER A 417 -0.97 -1.45 9.06
C SER A 417 -1.23 -2.75 9.81
N CYS A 418 -2.43 -3.33 9.70
CA CYS A 418 -2.81 -4.59 10.34
C CYS A 418 -1.90 -5.75 9.91
N ILE A 419 -1.69 -5.92 8.61
CA ILE A 419 -0.89 -7.03 8.08
C ILE A 419 0.59 -6.86 8.45
N THR A 420 1.18 -5.68 8.24
CA THR A 420 2.59 -5.43 8.61
C THR A 420 2.83 -5.58 10.11
N THR A 421 1.87 -5.18 10.96
CA THR A 421 1.99 -5.32 12.42
C THR A 421 1.46 -6.65 12.98
N ARG A 422 1.00 -7.56 12.11
CA ARG A 422 0.40 -8.87 12.47
C ARG A 422 -0.77 -8.76 13.45
N ARG A 423 -1.57 -7.71 13.30
CA ARG A 423 -2.82 -7.50 14.03
C ARG A 423 -4.00 -7.86 13.14
N PRO A 424 -5.09 -8.40 13.69
CA PRO A 424 -6.27 -8.71 12.88
C PRO A 424 -6.86 -7.43 12.30
N PHE A 425 -7.25 -7.50 11.03
CA PHE A 425 -8.11 -6.50 10.43
C PHE A 425 -9.55 -6.70 10.93
N THR A 426 -10.11 -5.68 11.57
CA THR A 426 -11.50 -5.73 12.03
C THR A 426 -12.42 -5.27 10.91
N VAL A 427 -13.29 -6.17 10.44
CA VAL A 427 -14.32 -5.83 9.46
C VAL A 427 -15.34 -4.92 10.15
N THR A 428 -15.42 -3.68 9.68
CA THR A 428 -16.39 -2.70 10.20
C THR A 428 -17.71 -2.84 9.44
N THR A 429 -18.75 -3.33 10.09
CA THR A 429 -20.10 -3.27 9.52
C THR A 429 -20.65 -1.85 9.69
N GLY A 430 -21.32 -1.32 8.67
CA GLY A 430 -21.72 0.10 8.57
C GLY A 430 -22.49 0.70 9.77
N SER A 431 -22.99 -0.10 10.71
CA SER A 431 -23.53 0.35 12.00
C SER A 431 -22.50 1.05 12.89
N ASP A 432 -21.23 0.61 12.85
CA ASP A 432 -20.18 1.10 13.76
C ASP A 432 -19.39 2.27 13.16
N ARG A 433 -19.56 2.51 11.85
CA ARG A 433 -18.83 3.53 11.08
C ARG A 433 -19.23 4.96 11.46
N ALA A 434 -20.40 5.13 12.09
CA ALA A 434 -20.83 6.42 12.62
C ALA A 434 -20.05 6.85 13.88
N GLU A 435 -19.43 5.92 14.60
CA GLU A 435 -18.74 6.19 15.87
C GLU A 435 -17.21 6.20 15.74
N THR A 436 -16.64 5.60 14.69
CA THR A 436 -15.17 5.53 14.50
C THR A 436 -14.55 6.74 13.80
N SER A 437 -15.31 7.82 13.55
CA SER A 437 -14.79 9.04 12.92
C SER A 437 -14.01 9.95 13.87
N THR A 438 -13.79 9.52 15.12
CA THR A 438 -12.88 10.13 16.09
C THR A 438 -11.80 9.14 16.51
N LEU A 439 -10.78 8.96 15.67
CA LEU A 439 -9.48 8.46 16.11
C LEU A 439 -8.45 9.58 15.93
N THR A 440 -8.43 10.39 16.99
CA THR A 440 -7.29 10.97 17.68
C THR A 440 -5.93 10.80 17.01
N ALA A 441 -5.29 11.94 16.73
CA ALA A 441 -3.85 12.05 16.54
C ALA A 441 -3.09 11.31 17.65
N ASP A 442 -1.97 10.68 17.27
CA ASP A 442 -1.00 10.04 18.15
C ASP A 442 -0.82 10.78 19.48
N PRO A 443 -1.06 10.15 20.64
CA PRO A 443 -0.47 10.64 21.87
C PRO A 443 1.00 10.20 21.87
N ALA A 444 1.89 11.18 21.72
CA ALA A 444 3.30 11.01 22.01
C ALA A 444 3.46 10.32 23.38
N VAL A 445 4.23 9.22 23.40
CA VAL A 445 4.61 8.50 24.60
C VAL A 445 5.27 9.48 25.59
N PRO A 446 4.74 9.70 26.80
CA PRO A 446 5.41 10.53 27.78
C PRO A 446 6.62 9.77 28.32
N ARG A 447 7.82 10.28 28.00
CA ARG A 447 9.08 9.82 28.58
C ARG A 447 9.03 10.10 30.08
N ASN A 448 9.17 9.04 30.86
CA ASN A 448 9.18 9.04 32.31
C ASN A 448 10.37 9.87 32.83
N SER A 449 10.08 10.98 33.50
CA SER A 449 11.06 11.87 34.11
C SER A 449 11.39 11.37 35.52
N GLN A 450 12.60 10.85 35.73
CA GLN A 450 13.21 10.81 37.07
C GLN A 450 14.20 11.97 37.24
N PRO A 451 14.30 12.54 38.46
CA PRO A 451 14.93 13.83 38.69
C PRO A 451 16.45 13.70 38.79
N LYS A 452 17.19 14.52 38.03
CA LYS A 452 18.62 14.77 38.24
C LYS A 452 18.81 15.90 39.27
N PRO A 453 19.76 15.77 40.21
CA PRO A 453 20.12 16.85 41.11
C PRO A 453 21.03 17.88 40.44
N HIS A 454 20.97 19.09 40.99
CA HIS A 454 21.66 20.32 40.60
C HIS A 454 23.16 20.19 40.32
N ALA A 455 23.61 20.91 39.27
CA ALA A 455 24.93 21.56 39.24
C ALA A 455 24.91 22.80 38.31
N THR A 456 24.96 23.96 38.95
CA THR A 456 25.79 25.15 38.69
C THR A 456 25.98 25.71 37.27
N GLN A 457 25.58 26.97 37.14
CA GLN A 457 25.74 27.90 36.00
C GLN A 457 27.21 28.29 35.72
N LEU A 458 27.49 28.61 34.44
CA LEU A 458 28.27 29.75 33.88
C LEU A 458 28.89 29.38 32.51
N PRO A 459 29.24 30.33 31.63
CA PRO A 459 28.44 31.38 31.01
C PRO A 459 28.45 31.31 29.47
N GLU A 460 27.60 32.14 28.84
CA GLU A 460 27.48 32.41 27.41
C GLU A 460 28.80 32.67 26.67
N ALA A 461 28.91 32.11 25.45
CA ALA A 461 29.78 32.61 24.40
C ALA A 461 29.13 32.41 23.01
N GLU A 462 28.65 33.53 22.48
CA GLU A 462 28.54 33.97 21.08
C GLU A 462 28.34 32.95 19.94
N LEU A 463 27.14 33.00 19.35
CA LEU A 463 26.83 32.55 18.00
C LEU A 463 27.53 33.40 16.92
N PRO A 464 28.05 32.76 15.85
CA PRO A 464 28.03 33.35 14.52
C PRO A 464 27.02 32.66 13.59
N ARG A 465 26.54 33.47 12.65
CA ARG A 465 25.39 33.32 11.74
C ARG A 465 25.59 32.26 10.65
N PRO A 466 24.49 31.77 10.03
CA PRO A 466 24.53 30.76 8.97
C PRO A 466 24.98 31.38 7.63
N MET A 467 25.85 30.68 6.90
CA MET A 467 26.18 30.99 5.51
C MET A 467 25.61 29.93 4.55
N ALA A 468 24.69 30.43 3.71
CA ALA A 468 24.44 30.11 2.31
C ALA A 468 24.39 28.63 1.86
N GLU A 469 23.16 28.17 1.63
CA GLU A 469 22.83 27.06 0.73
C GLU A 469 23.49 27.25 -0.65
N THR A 470 24.27 26.26 -1.08
CA THR A 470 24.64 26.11 -2.49
C THR A 470 23.88 24.91 -3.05
N GLN A 471 22.86 25.21 -3.84
CA GLN A 471 22.06 24.25 -4.60
C GLN A 471 22.95 23.51 -5.61
N HIS A 472 23.11 22.19 -5.47
CA HIS A 472 23.55 21.34 -6.57
C HIS A 472 22.44 20.39 -7.02
N ARG A 473 21.92 20.75 -8.20
CA ARG A 473 21.00 19.97 -9.04
C ARG A 473 21.51 18.54 -9.25
N ARG A 474 20.67 17.56 -8.93
CA ARG A 474 20.77 16.18 -9.43
C ARG A 474 20.46 16.16 -10.94
N PRO A 475 21.25 15.49 -11.78
CA PRO A 475 20.81 15.12 -13.12
C PRO A 475 19.95 13.86 -13.05
N SER A 476 18.71 14.00 -13.50
CA SER A 476 17.77 12.92 -13.80
C SER A 476 18.01 12.36 -15.20
N GLY A 477 18.11 11.03 -15.32
CA GLY A 477 18.03 10.26 -16.58
C GLY A 477 18.32 8.79 -16.23
N ARG A 478 17.57 7.77 -16.64
CA ARG A 478 16.75 7.52 -17.84
C ARG A 478 15.64 6.49 -17.49
N ALA A 479 14.40 6.73 -17.92
CA ALA A 479 13.68 6.08 -19.05
C ALA A 479 13.21 4.65 -18.75
N ARG A 480 11.98 4.45 -18.25
CA ARG A 480 10.71 4.27 -19.01
C ARG A 480 10.81 3.31 -20.21
N HIS A 481 10.28 2.10 -20.03
CA HIS A 481 9.43 1.46 -21.03
C HIS A 481 8.01 1.34 -20.46
N ARG A 482 7.21 2.39 -20.68
CA ARG A 482 5.75 2.30 -20.64
C ARG A 482 5.30 1.85 -22.03
N ARG A 483 4.83 0.61 -22.16
CA ARG A 483 3.89 0.29 -23.24
C ARG A 483 2.58 0.96 -22.89
N ARG A 484 2.08 1.78 -23.81
CA ARG A 484 0.76 2.41 -23.72
C ARG A 484 -0.29 1.36 -24.07
N LEU A 485 -1.31 1.24 -23.22
CA LEU A 485 -2.71 1.11 -23.62
C LEU A 485 -3.36 2.45 -23.28
#